data_AF-A0A4Y3VJY8-F1
#
_entry.id   AF-A0A4Y3VJY8-F1
#
_cell.length_a   1.000
_cell.length_b   1.000
_cell.length_c   1.000
_cell.angle_alpha   90.00
_cell.angle_beta   90.00
_cell.angle_gamma   90.00
#
_symmetry.space_group_name_H-M   'P 1'
#
loop_
_entity.id
_entity.type
_entity.pdbx_description
1 polymer ?
#
loop_
_entity_poly.entity_id
_entity_poly.type
_entity_poly.pdbx_seq_one_letter_code
_entity_poly.pdbx_strand_id
1 'polypeptide(L)' 'MITAVDHVQLAAPPGCEDRLRAYYADVLGTIEIPKPPALAARGG' A
#
# COMPACT_ATOMS: atom_id res chain seq x y z
N MET A 1 1.24 23.16 -13.61
CA MET A 1 -0.13 23.08 -13.05
C MET A 1 -0.33 21.66 -12.54
N ILE A 2 -0.83 21.47 -11.31
CA ILE A 2 -1.09 20.15 -10.73
C ILE A 2 -2.49 19.69 -11.17
N THR A 3 -2.63 18.44 -11.61
CA THR A 3 -3.89 17.90 -12.18
C THR A 3 -4.67 17.02 -11.21
N ALA A 4 -4.00 16.23 -10.38
CA ALA A 4 -4.60 15.39 -9.35
C ALA A 4 -3.54 14.83 -8.38
N VAL A 5 -4.01 14.25 -7.28
CA VAL A 5 -3.20 13.34 -6.45
C VAL A 5 -3.26 11.96 -7.08
N ASP A 6 -2.09 11.37 -7.32
CA ASP A 6 -1.95 10.04 -7.91
C ASP A 6 -1.92 8.94 -6.84
N HIS A 7 -1.18 9.16 -5.75
CA HIS A 7 -1.04 8.21 -4.65
C HIS A 7 -0.74 8.92 -3.33
N VAL A 8 -0.92 8.20 -2.22
CA VAL A 8 -0.55 8.64 -0.87
C VAL A 8 0.30 7.55 -0.23
N GLN A 9 1.38 7.95 0.44
CA GLN A 9 2.21 7.04 1.23
C GLN A 9 1.66 6.93 2.66
N LEU A 10 1.58 5.71 3.18
CA LEU A 10 1.10 5.42 4.52
C LEU A 10 2.29 5.07 5.43
N ALA A 11 2.34 5.69 6.61
CA ALA A 11 3.23 5.27 7.68
C ALA A 11 2.50 4.30 8.61
N ALA A 12 3.15 3.19 8.96
CA ALA A 12 2.61 2.19 9.88
C ALA A 12 3.73 1.54 10.72
N PRO A 13 3.41 0.96 11.89
CA PRO A 13 4.38 0.18 12.65
C PRO A 13 4.86 -1.04 11.85
N PRO A 14 6.10 -1.52 12.08
CA PRO A 14 6.59 -2.76 11.47
C PRO A 14 5.67 -3.95 11.74
N GLY A 15 5.46 -4.81 10.75
CA GLY A 15 4.66 -6.04 10.89
C GLY A 15 3.14 -5.84 10.80
N CYS A 16 2.67 -4.65 10.40
CA CYS A 16 1.24 -4.36 10.25
C CYS A 16 0.67 -4.69 8.86
N GLU A 17 1.48 -5.21 7.94
CA GLU A 17 1.17 -5.36 6.51
C GLU A 17 -0.07 -6.23 6.29
N ASP A 18 -0.18 -7.38 6.97
CA ASP A 18 -1.32 -8.28 6.81
C ASP A 18 -2.62 -7.64 7.30
N ARG A 19 -2.55 -6.86 8.39
CA ARG A 19 -3.71 -6.16 8.94
C ARG A 19 -4.14 -5.01 8.03
N LEU A 20 -3.19 -4.31 7.42
CA LEU A 20 -3.48 -3.28 6.42
C LEU A 20 -4.09 -3.89 5.17
N ARG A 21 -3.56 -5.01 4.68
CA ARG A 21 -4.11 -5.72 3.52
C ARG A 21 -5.56 -6.13 3.76
N ALA A 22 -5.89 -6.73 4.90
CA ALA A 22 -7.26 -7.08 5.25
C ALA A 22 -8.18 -5.85 5.30
N TYR A 23 -7.74 -4.76 5.91
CA TYR A 23 -8.53 -3.53 5.95
C TYR A 23 -8.78 -2.94 4.56
N TYR A 24 -7.72 -2.75 3.77
CA TYR A 24 -7.82 -2.12 2.47
C TYR A 24 -8.52 -3.01 1.43
N ALA A 25 -8.25 -4.32 1.42
CA ALA A 25 -8.86 -5.24 0.46
C ALA A 25 -10.29 -5.63 0.86
N ASP A 26 -10.50 -6.03 2.11
CA ASP A 26 -11.78 -6.65 2.51
C ASP A 26 -12.79 -5.60 2.98
N VAL A 27 -12.36 -4.55 3.68
CA VAL A 27 -13.27 -3.52 4.21
C VAL A 27 -13.49 -2.41 3.20
N LEU A 28 -12.42 -1.90 2.58
CA LEU A 28 -12.50 -0.79 1.62
C LEU A 28 -12.67 -1.26 0.17
N GLY A 29 -12.55 -2.56 -0.11
CA GLY A 29 -12.73 -3.12 -1.45
C GLY A 29 -11.64 -2.69 -2.45
N THR A 30 -10.45 -2.31 -1.97
CA THR A 30 -9.34 -1.91 -2.84
C THR A 30 -8.62 -3.14 -3.40
N ILE A 31 -7.95 -2.97 -4.53
CA ILE A 31 -7.16 -4.04 -5.16
C ILE A 31 -5.71 -3.87 -4.73
N GLU A 32 -5.13 -4.93 -4.14
CA GLU A 32 -3.71 -4.94 -3.85
C GLU A 32 -2.90 -5.06 -5.16
N ILE A 33 -1.94 -4.15 -5.33
CA ILE A 33 -1.00 -4.16 -6.46
C ILE A 33 0.36 -4.62 -5.92
N PRO A 34 0.97 -5.68 -6.49
CA PRO A 34 2.26 -6.17 -6.01
C PRO A 34 3.37 -5.13 -6.22
N LYS A 35 4.28 -5.02 -5.25
CA LYS A 35 5.44 -4.12 -5.37
C LYS A 35 6.29 -4.51 -6.59
N PRO A 36 6.77 -3.54 -7.38
CA PRO A 36 7.75 -3.81 -8.43
C PRO A 36 8.99 -4.53 -7.85
N PRO A 37 9.60 -5.48 -8.57
CA PRO A 37 10.71 -6.27 -8.05
C PRO A 37 11.88 -5.45 -7.48
N ALA A 38 12.18 -4.29 -8.09
CA ALA A 38 13.22 -3.37 -7.64
C ALA A 38 12.96 -2.77 -6.25
N LEU A 39 11.70 -2.71 -5.80
CA LEU A 39 11.29 -2.16 -4.51
C LEU A 39 10.94 -3.24 -3.49
N ALA A 40 10.63 -4.46 -3.94
CA ALA A 40 10.28 -5.58 -3.08
C ALA A 40 11.42 -5.94 -2.10
N ALA A 41 12.68 -5.80 -2.52
CA ALA A 41 13.84 -6.10 -1.69
C ALA A 41 14.00 -5.19 -0.45
N ARG A 42 13.35 -4.03 -0.45
CA ARG A 42 13.49 -3.02 0.62
C ARG A 42 12.41 -3.14 1.71
N GLY A 43 11.56 -4.17 1.62
CA GLY A 43 10.47 -4.36 2.56
C GLY A 43 9.31 -3.39 2.33
N GLY A 44 8.20 -3.71 2.99
CA GLY A 44 7.08 -2.82 3.33
C GLY A 44 7.56 -1.46 3.75
#